data_AF-A0A3R8ZHD4-F1
#
_entry.id   AF-A0A3R8ZHD4-F1
#
_cell.length_a   1.000
_cell.length_b   1.000
_cell.length_c   1.000
_cell.angle_alpha   90.00
_cell.angle_beta   90.00
_cell.angle_gamma   90.00
#
_symmetry.space_group_name_H-M   'P 1'
#
loop_
_entity.id
_entity.type
_entity.pdbx_description
1 polymer ?
#
loop_
_entity_poly.entity_id
_entity_poly.type
_entity_poly.pdbx_seq_one_letter_code
_entity_poly.pdbx_strand_id
1 'polypeptide(L)'
;MAGPPRALVKGPYFTLTPGRWEVTIQFSLDELGSGNDLRIEWGPPEQFVSVRARPKLAGLYQAVLVQEWREVGFAEIIVELMNGCIGGIFKLLRVDVKMIEDPGAIQR
;
A
#
# COMPACT_ATOMS: atom_id res chain seq x y z
N MET A 1 14.34 -12.66 18.82
CA MET A 1 13.77 -12.69 17.45
C MET A 1 12.30 -12.37 17.58
N ALA A 2 11.85 -11.27 16.99
CA ALA A 2 10.44 -10.92 16.93
C ALA A 2 9.85 -11.56 15.66
N GLY A 3 8.63 -12.12 15.75
CA GLY A 3 8.10 -13.16 14.84
C GLY A 3 8.01 -12.81 13.33
N PRO A 4 7.35 -13.67 12.53
CA PRO A 4 7.29 -13.51 11.07
C PRO A 4 6.59 -12.21 10.65
N PRO A 5 6.72 -11.79 9.37
CA PRO A 5 5.97 -10.66 8.83
C PRO A 5 4.48 -10.75 9.14
N ARG A 6 3.85 -9.62 9.44
CA ARG A 6 2.41 -9.53 9.71
C ARG A 6 1.77 -8.41 8.92
N ALA A 7 0.68 -8.71 8.24
CA ALA A 7 -0.15 -7.71 7.61
C ALA A 7 -0.85 -6.85 8.67
N LEU A 8 -0.66 -5.54 8.58
CA LEU A 8 -1.36 -4.50 9.33
C LEU A 8 -2.63 -4.06 8.60
N VAL A 9 -2.60 -4.07 7.27
CA VAL A 9 -3.72 -3.73 6.38
C VAL A 9 -3.74 -4.72 5.22
N LYS A 10 -4.94 -5.15 4.83
CA LYS A 10 -5.22 -5.88 3.58
C LYS A 10 -6.51 -5.38 2.94
N GLY A 11 -6.55 -5.35 1.61
CA GLY A 11 -7.67 -4.83 0.81
C GLY A 11 -7.44 -3.38 0.38
N PRO A 12 -8.47 -2.61 -0.02
CA PRO A 12 -9.84 -3.05 -0.26
C PRO A 12 -9.93 -3.94 -1.51
N TYR A 13 -10.79 -4.96 -1.47
CA TYR A 13 -10.96 -5.97 -2.53
C TYR A 13 -12.02 -5.54 -3.57
N PHE A 14 -11.73 -4.47 -4.31
CA PHE A 14 -12.62 -4.01 -5.39
C PHE A 14 -11.98 -4.24 -6.76
N THR A 15 -12.78 -4.18 -7.82
CA THR A 15 -12.29 -4.38 -9.18
C THR A 15 -11.94 -3.07 -9.85
N LEU A 16 -10.83 -3.08 -10.59
CA LEU A 16 -10.38 -1.99 -11.44
C LEU A 16 -10.51 -2.39 -12.90
N THR A 17 -10.83 -1.42 -13.75
CA THR A 17 -10.80 -1.59 -15.20
C THR A 17 -9.37 -1.47 -15.74
N PRO A 18 -9.11 -1.90 -16.99
CA PRO A 18 -7.82 -1.68 -17.61
C PRO A 18 -7.39 -0.21 -17.58
N GLY A 19 -6.12 0.01 -17.30
CA GLY A 19 -5.53 1.35 -17.19
C GLY A 19 -4.44 1.42 -16.13
N ARG A 20 -3.83 2.59 -16.01
CA ARG A 20 -2.79 2.84 -15.02
C ARG A 20 -3.39 3.50 -13.78
N TRP A 21 -3.23 2.85 -12.64
CA TRP A 21 -3.86 3.25 -11.39
C TRP A 21 -2.83 3.61 -10.34
N GLU A 22 -3.03 4.76 -9.70
CA GLU A 22 -2.26 5.20 -8.55
C GLU A 22 -3.06 4.96 -7.27
N VAL A 23 -2.38 4.42 -6.26
CA VAL A 23 -2.85 4.42 -4.88
C VAL A 23 -2.00 5.36 -4.02
N THR A 24 -2.68 6.20 -3.24
CA THR A 24 -2.06 7.04 -2.20
C THR A 24 -2.52 6.56 -0.83
N ILE A 25 -1.58 6.18 0.02
CA ILE A 25 -1.83 5.62 1.36
C ILE A 25 -1.25 6.57 2.39
N GLN A 26 -2.10 7.17 3.21
CA GLN A 26 -1.69 8.00 4.34
C GLN A 26 -1.83 7.22 5.64
N PHE A 27 -0.77 7.22 6.44
CA PHE A 27 -0.71 6.52 7.72
C PHE A 27 0.13 7.26 8.73
N SER A 28 -0.06 6.94 10.01
CA SER A 28 0.78 7.44 11.10
C SER A 28 1.49 6.33 11.85
N LEU A 29 2.68 6.63 12.34
CA LEU A 29 3.44 5.81 13.29
C LEU A 29 3.73 6.61 14.56
N ASP A 30 3.63 5.98 15.72
CA ASP A 30 4.18 6.50 16.96
C ASP A 30 5.69 6.18 17.08
N GLU A 31 6.31 6.58 18.19
CA GLU A 31 7.76 6.42 18.40
C GLU A 31 8.19 4.94 18.38
N LEU A 32 7.41 4.05 19.01
CA LEU A 32 7.71 2.62 19.07
C LEU A 32 7.40 1.90 17.74
N GLY A 33 6.43 2.40 16.96
CA GLY A 33 6.12 1.91 15.63
C GLY A 33 7.15 2.37 14.59
N SER A 34 7.77 3.53 14.80
CA SER A 34 8.90 3.99 14.00
C SER A 34 10.13 3.09 14.18
N GLY A 35 10.97 3.00 13.16
CA GLY A 35 12.18 2.17 13.14
C GLY A 35 11.93 0.73 12.69
N ASN A 36 10.68 0.28 12.61
CA ASN A 36 10.31 -1.01 12.01
C ASN A 36 10.32 -0.94 10.48
N ASP A 37 10.64 -2.08 9.86
CA ASP A 37 10.57 -2.24 8.40
C ASP A 37 9.12 -2.51 7.98
N LEU A 38 8.62 -1.68 7.07
CA LEU A 38 7.33 -1.84 6.43
C LEU A 38 7.51 -2.23 4.96
N ARG A 39 6.62 -3.10 4.48
CA ARG A 39 6.40 -3.35 3.06
C ARG A 39 5.00 -2.91 2.70
N ILE A 40 4.88 -2.08 1.68
CA ILE A 40 3.60 -1.59 1.17
C ILE A 40 3.48 -2.08 -0.26
N GLU A 41 2.38 -2.75 -0.57
CA GLU A 41 2.13 -3.40 -1.85
C GLU A 41 0.84 -2.88 -2.46
N TRP A 42 0.81 -2.79 -3.79
CA TRP A 42 -0.34 -2.38 -4.59
C TRP A 42 -0.40 -3.19 -5.88
N GLY A 43 -1.55 -3.77 -6.19
CA GLY A 43 -1.68 -4.55 -7.42
C GLY A 43 -2.80 -5.59 -7.35
N PRO A 44 -2.99 -6.37 -8.42
CA PRO A 44 -3.73 -7.62 -8.34
C PRO A 44 -2.97 -8.65 -7.49
N PRO A 45 -3.65 -9.66 -6.90
CA PRO A 45 -3.03 -10.66 -6.03
C PRO A 45 -1.82 -11.40 -6.62
N GLU A 46 -1.74 -11.50 -7.94
CA GLU A 46 -0.66 -12.17 -8.67
C GLU A 46 0.49 -11.23 -9.06
N GLN A 47 0.31 -9.91 -8.97
CA GLN A 47 1.28 -8.94 -9.48
C GLN A 47 1.29 -7.62 -8.69
N PHE A 48 1.95 -7.65 -7.53
CA PHE A 48 2.17 -6.45 -6.74
C PHE A 48 3.37 -5.63 -7.21
N VAL A 49 3.22 -4.30 -7.21
CA VAL A 49 4.35 -3.40 -7.01
C VAL A 49 4.54 -3.18 -5.51
N SER A 50 5.79 -3.16 -5.06
CA SER A 50 6.10 -3.08 -3.63
C SER A 50 7.11 -1.98 -3.35
N VAL A 51 6.88 -1.21 -2.27
CA VAL A 51 7.87 -0.31 -1.70
C VAL A 51 8.22 -0.77 -0.29
N ARG A 52 9.51 -0.77 0.03
CA ARG A 52 10.00 -1.01 1.40
C ARG A 52 10.35 0.34 2.03
N ALA A 53 9.88 0.55 3.25
CA ALA A 53 10.13 1.77 4.00
C ALA A 53 10.56 1.42 5.42
N ARG A 54 11.51 2.18 5.96
CA ARG A 54 11.90 2.13 7.37
C ARG A 54 11.87 3.54 7.96
N PRO A 55 10.67 4.06 8.30
CA PRO A 55 10.55 5.41 8.84
C PRO A 55 11.34 5.50 10.15
N LYS A 56 12.20 6.52 10.30
CA LYS A 56 13.09 6.62 11.48
C LYS A 56 12.51 7.44 12.63
N LEU A 57 11.38 8.11 12.40
CA LEU A 57 10.76 9.02 13.35
C LEU A 57 9.26 8.72 13.46
N ALA A 58 8.66 9.07 14.59
CA ALA A 58 7.20 9.13 14.69
C ALA A 58 6.65 10.22 13.75
N GLY A 59 5.44 10.02 13.22
CA GLY A 59 4.79 11.04 12.41
C GLY A 59 3.83 10.51 11.37
N LEU A 60 3.47 11.41 10.45
CA LEU A 60 2.59 11.15 9.32
C LEU A 60 3.42 10.84 8.07
N TYR A 61 2.98 9.82 7.35
CA TYR A 61 3.64 9.33 6.15
C TYR A 61 2.64 9.14 5.02
N GLN A 62 3.15 9.27 3.80
CA GLN A 62 2.40 9.00 2.58
C GLN A 62 3.23 8.08 1.69
N ALA A 63 2.61 6.98 1.26
CA ALA A 63 3.14 6.12 0.21
C ALA A 63 2.31 6.31 -1.07
N VAL A 64 2.98 6.41 -2.20
CA VAL A 64 2.35 6.52 -3.52
C VAL A 64 2.90 5.40 -4.40
N LEU A 65 2.02 4.56 -4.91
CA LEU A 65 2.37 3.43 -5.78
C LEU A 65 1.52 3.48 -7.03
N VAL A 66 2.08 3.04 -8.15
CA VAL A 66 1.42 3.03 -9.46
C VAL A 66 1.55 1.64 -10.05
N GLN A 67 0.44 1.09 -10.55
CA GLN A 67 0.41 -0.21 -11.22
C GLN A 67 -0.54 -0.18 -12.44
N GLU A 68 -0.19 -0.96 -13.45
CA GLU A 68 -0.99 -1.16 -14.66
C GLU A 68 -1.92 -2.37 -14.50
N TRP A 69 -3.20 -2.18 -14.81
CA TRP A 69 -4.15 -3.26 -15.03
C TRP A 69 -4.34 -3.44 -16.53
N ARG A 70 -4.02 -4.64 -17.05
CA ARG A 70 -4.21 -4.98 -18.46
C ARG A 70 -5.62 -5.50 -18.76
N GLU A 71 -6.26 -6.04 -17.74
CA GLU A 71 -7.61 -6.59 -17.78
C GLU A 71 -8.39 -6.14 -16.53
N VAL A 72 -9.71 -6.35 -16.52
CA VAL A 72 -10.50 -6.11 -15.31
C VAL A 72 -10.03 -7.08 -14.23
N GLY A 73 -9.64 -6.57 -13.07
CA GLY A 73 -9.07 -7.40 -12.02
C GLY A 73 -9.26 -6.81 -10.64
N PHE A 74 -9.09 -7.66 -9.62
CA PHE A 74 -9.10 -7.19 -8.23
C PHE A 74 -7.90 -6.28 -7.97
N ALA A 75 -8.12 -5.29 -7.12
CA ALA A 75 -7.10 -4.49 -6.50
C ALA A 75 -6.92 -4.90 -5.05
N GLU A 76 -5.68 -4.91 -4.59
CA GLU A 76 -5.35 -5.15 -3.20
C GLU A 76 -4.21 -4.22 -2.78
N ILE A 77 -4.34 -3.65 -1.58
CA ILE A 77 -3.25 -2.99 -0.86
C ILE A 77 -2.86 -3.91 0.29
N ILE A 78 -1.56 -4.06 0.49
CA ILE A 78 -1.03 -4.77 1.66
C ILE A 78 -0.04 -3.85 2.34
N VAL A 79 -0.24 -3.60 3.63
CA VAL A 79 0.79 -2.98 4.48
C VAL A 79 1.24 -4.03 5.48
N GLU A 80 2.50 -4.42 5.40
CA GLU A 80 3.08 -5.44 6.26
C GLU A 80 4.20 -4.89 7.12
N LEU A 81 4.19 -5.30 8.38
CA LEU A 81 5.32 -5.19 9.27
C LEU A 81 6.24 -6.39 9.02
N MET A 82 7.48 -6.15 8.58
CA MET A 82 8.38 -7.22 8.10
C MET A 82 8.99 -8.06 9.23
N ASN A 83 8.94 -7.59 10.46
CA ASN A 83 9.37 -8.32 11.65
C ASN A 83 8.35 -8.10 12.76
N GLY A 84 8.17 -9.05 13.67
CA GLY A 84 7.37 -8.79 14.86
C GLY A 84 7.86 -7.55 15.62
N CYS A 85 6.97 -6.87 16.33
CA CYS A 85 7.34 -5.77 17.22
C CYS A 85 6.60 -5.93 18.56
N ILE A 86 7.23 -5.49 19.64
CA ILE A 86 6.62 -5.44 20.97
C ILE A 86 6.24 -3.99 21.22
N GLY A 87 5.02 -3.63 20.82
CA GLY A 87 4.49 -2.26 20.94
C GLY A 87 4.53 -1.48 19.63
N GLY A 88 4.09 -0.21 19.72
CA GLY A 88 3.91 0.67 18.58
C GLY A 88 2.48 0.70 18.05
N ILE A 89 2.12 1.84 17.45
CA ILE A 89 0.80 2.11 16.90
C ILE A 89 0.97 2.50 15.43
N PHE A 90 0.38 1.69 14.56
CA PHE A 90 0.12 2.04 13.18
C PHE A 90 -1.35 2.48 13.06
N LYS A 91 -1.60 3.64 12.43
CA LYS A 91 -2.96 4.04 12.05
C LYS A 91 -3.03 4.27 10.56
N LEU A 92 -3.90 3.54 9.88
CA LEU A 92 -4.32 3.89 8.53
C LEU A 92 -5.26 5.09 8.61
N LEU A 93 -4.95 6.15 7.87
CA LEU A 93 -5.73 7.39 7.91
C LEU A 93 -6.58 7.52 6.65
N ARG A 94 -5.98 7.29 5.48
CA ARG A 94 -6.63 7.47 4.20
C ARG A 94 -6.01 6.58 3.14
N VAL A 95 -6.86 6.12 2.23
CA VAL A 95 -6.48 5.43 1.00
C VAL A 95 -7.27 6.08 -0.12
N ASP A 96 -6.57 6.64 -1.09
CA ASP A 96 -7.16 7.15 -2.33
C ASP A 96 -6.67 6.31 -3.50
N VAL A 97 -7.59 5.93 -4.38
CA VAL A 97 -7.27 5.26 -5.64
C VAL A 97 -7.79 6.12 -6.77
N LYS A 98 -6.95 6.38 -7.78
CA LYS A 98 -7.33 7.13 -8.97
C LYS A 98 -6.72 6.51 -10.22
N MET A 99 -7.47 6.53 -11.31
CA MET A 99 -6.90 6.26 -12.63
C MET A 99 -6.08 7.47 -13.05
N ILE A 100 -4.83 7.25 -13.46
CA ILE A 100 -3.93 8.30 -13.94
C ILE A 100 -3.72 8.26 -15.45
N GLU A 101 -3.93 7.10 -16.08
CA GLU A 101 -3.94 6.95 -17.54
C GLU A 101 -5.08 6.02 -17.93
N ASP A 102 -6.02 6.54 -18.72
CA ASP A 102 -7.14 5.80 -19.31
C ASP A 102 -6.78 5.37 -20.73
N PRO A 103 -6.67 4.06 -21.03
CA PRO A 103 -6.41 3.58 -22.39
C PRO A 103 -7.51 3.95 -23.38
N GLY A 104 -8.72 4.31 -22.91
CA GLY A 104 -9.84 4.77 -23.73
C GLY A 104 -9.89 6.28 -24.01
N ALA A 105 -9.01 7.10 -23.40
CA ALA A 105 -9.07 8.56 -23.52
C ALA A 105 -8.68 9.12 -24.91
N ILE A 106 -8.12 8.30 -25.81
CA ILE A 106 -7.65 8.73 -27.13
C ILE A 106 -8.77 8.69 -28.20
N GLN A 107 -10.00 8.26 -27.87
CA GLN A 107 -11.09 8.10 -28.85
C GLN A 107 -12.37 8.94 -28.61
N ARG A 108 -12.27 10.11 -27.97
CA ARG A 108 -13.41 11.06 -27.87
C ARG A 108 -13.09 12.43 -28.42
#